data_AF-A0A2G4IQZ3-F1
#
_entry.id   AF-A0A2G4IQZ3-F1
#
_cell.length_a   1.000
_cell.length_b   1.000
_cell.length_c   1.000
_cell.angle_alpha   90.00
_cell.angle_beta   90.00
_cell.angle_gamma   90.00
#
_symmetry.space_group_name_H-M   'P 1'
#
loop_
_entity.id
_entity.type
_entity.pdbx_description
1 polymer ?
#
loop_
_entity_poly.entity_id
_entity_poly.type
_entity_poly.pdbx_seq_one_letter_code
_entity_poly.pdbx_strand_id
1 'polypeptide(L)'
;MSEFTDKHRQRFRRLLEVAHSTTFDGEREAALGAATRLADTYGMTLREAAGMAEAAEPKPKPAAPRHPAKPKANEWTGAVHAQKFQEALHPRHKNDGPTPPKFESEMDGIIADKKRFEKAMQDAIGRGLDAEEIRKRARMAAMEASARKRTSRRWRPRAEFIRVLLKETQMTVREIAATAGVPINDVIREKLLLRNAQVNPEPA
;
A
#
# COMPACT_ATOMS: atom_id res chain seq x y z
N MET A 1 13.25 17.01 21.46
CA MET A 1 11.99 16.91 20.70
C MET A 1 12.35 16.49 19.29
N SER A 2 11.80 15.38 18.80
CA SER A 2 12.05 14.91 17.43
C SER A 2 11.35 15.81 16.42
N GLU A 3 12.05 16.23 15.38
CA GLU A 3 11.52 17.12 14.35
C GLU A 3 10.52 16.38 13.43
N PHE A 4 9.44 17.06 13.02
CA PHE A 4 8.41 16.50 12.14
C PHE A 4 8.87 16.54 10.66
N THR A 5 9.55 15.47 10.25
CA THR A 5 10.14 15.34 8.91
C THR A 5 9.12 14.99 7.82
N ASP A 6 9.51 15.10 6.54
CA ASP A 6 8.68 14.73 5.38
C ASP A 6 8.22 13.26 5.39
N LYS A 7 9.05 12.36 5.96
CA LYS A 7 8.67 10.95 6.11
C LYS A 7 7.47 10.79 7.06
N HIS A 8 7.42 11.59 8.12
CA HIS A 8 6.29 11.60 9.06
C HIS A 8 5.04 12.20 8.41
N ARG A 9 5.18 13.29 7.65
CA ARG A 9 4.08 13.85 6.83
C ARG A 9 3.49 12.82 5.87
N GLN A 10 4.35 12.09 5.16
CA GLN A 10 3.88 11.10 4.18
C GLN A 10 3.21 9.90 4.85
N ARG A 11 3.74 9.44 5.99
CA ARG A 11 3.08 8.41 6.81
C ARG A 11 1.71 8.87 7.30
N PHE A 12 1.61 10.12 7.75
CA PHE A 12 0.37 10.71 8.21
C PHE A 12 -0.68 10.80 7.10
N ARG A 13 -0.30 11.26 5.90
CA ARG A 13 -1.18 11.28 4.73
C ARG A 13 -1.73 9.89 4.37
N ARG A 14 -0.87 8.87 4.38
CA ARG A 14 -1.30 7.48 4.11
C ARG A 14 -2.32 6.98 5.14
N LEU A 15 -2.17 7.33 6.43
CA LEU A 15 -3.14 6.96 7.45
C LEU A 15 -4.51 7.62 7.21
N LEU A 16 -4.54 8.90 6.82
CA LEU A 16 -5.79 9.58 6.46
C LEU A 16 -6.42 9.00 5.19
N GLU A 17 -5.61 8.67 4.19
CA GLU A 17 -6.09 8.03 2.95
C GLU A 17 -6.72 6.67 3.22
N VAL A 18 -6.10 5.83 4.07
CA VAL A 18 -6.67 4.54 4.50
C VAL A 18 -7.98 4.76 5.25
N ALA A 19 -8.03 5.73 6.17
CA ALA A 19 -9.25 6.04 6.91
C ALA A 19 -10.40 6.48 5.99
N HIS A 20 -10.11 7.19 4.89
CA HIS A 20 -11.12 7.63 3.93
C HIS A 20 -11.54 6.55 2.92
N SER A 21 -10.60 5.69 2.52
CA SER A 21 -10.84 4.69 1.47
C SER A 21 -11.43 3.38 1.99
N THR A 22 -11.25 3.04 3.26
CA THR A 22 -11.77 1.79 3.81
C THR A 22 -13.29 1.78 3.95
N THR A 23 -13.89 0.63 3.64
CA THR A 23 -15.31 0.33 3.88
C THR A 23 -15.56 -0.24 5.28
N PHE A 24 -14.51 -0.60 6.02
CA PHE A 24 -14.61 -1.25 7.31
C PHE A 24 -14.37 -0.24 8.45
N ASP A 25 -15.32 -0.14 9.37
CA ASP A 25 -15.26 0.86 10.45
C ASP A 25 -14.09 0.63 11.41
N GLY A 26 -13.77 -0.62 11.72
CA GLY A 26 -12.61 -0.95 12.57
C GLY A 26 -11.26 -0.52 11.97
N GLU A 27 -11.11 -0.58 10.65
CA GLU A 27 -9.89 -0.09 9.98
C GLU A 27 -9.83 1.43 9.96
N ARG A 28 -10.98 2.09 9.78
CA ARG A 28 -11.11 3.54 9.85
C ARG A 28 -10.70 4.07 11.22
N GLU A 29 -11.25 3.48 12.29
CA GLU A 29 -10.94 3.84 13.67
C GLU A 29 -9.47 3.59 14.01
N ALA A 30 -8.91 2.45 13.58
CA ALA A 30 -7.51 2.12 13.81
C ALA A 30 -6.56 3.12 13.10
N ALA A 31 -6.86 3.49 11.85
CA ALA A 31 -6.07 4.44 11.08
C ALA A 31 -6.12 5.86 11.67
N LEU A 32 -7.31 6.33 12.06
CA LEU A 32 -7.47 7.62 12.75
C LEU A 32 -6.81 7.64 14.12
N GLY A 33 -6.92 6.55 14.89
CA GLY A 33 -6.24 6.40 16.19
C GLY A 33 -4.71 6.43 16.04
N ALA A 34 -4.17 5.77 15.00
CA ALA A 34 -2.74 5.82 14.69
C ALA A 34 -2.29 7.22 14.25
N ALA A 35 -3.09 7.92 13.45
CA ALA A 35 -2.81 9.30 13.06
C ALA A 35 -2.79 10.22 14.28
N THR A 36 -3.76 10.09 15.18
CA THR A 36 -3.88 10.92 16.40
C THR A 36 -2.66 10.75 17.29
N ARG A 37 -2.26 9.50 17.57
CA ARG A 37 -1.04 9.22 18.35
C ARG A 37 0.21 9.81 17.70
N LEU A 38 0.31 9.75 16.37
CA LEU A 38 1.45 10.35 15.66
C LEU A 38 1.44 11.86 15.82
N ALA A 39 0.29 12.53 15.70
CA ALA A 39 0.18 13.97 15.92
C ALA A 39 0.55 14.37 17.36
N ASP A 40 0.04 13.63 18.36
CA ASP A 40 0.33 13.85 19.78
C ASP A 40 1.83 13.72 20.10
N THR A 41 2.53 12.76 19.50
CA THR A 41 3.98 12.59 19.72
C THR A 41 4.82 13.77 19.25
N TYR A 42 4.31 14.58 18.32
CA TYR A 42 4.95 15.79 17.81
C TYR A 42 4.29 17.08 18.33
N GLY A 43 3.28 16.97 19.21
CA GLY A 43 2.55 18.12 19.75
C GLY A 43 1.76 18.91 18.70
N MET A 44 1.35 18.26 17.61
CA MET A 44 0.61 18.89 16.50
C MET A 44 -0.83 18.40 16.48
N THR A 45 -1.73 19.18 15.89
CA THR A 45 -3.10 18.70 15.63
C THR A 45 -3.14 17.77 14.40
N LEU A 46 -4.15 16.89 14.30
CA LEU A 46 -4.37 16.04 13.11
C LEU A 46 -4.39 16.85 11.80
N ARG A 47 -4.96 18.05 11.87
CA ARG A 47 -5.10 18.96 10.74
C ARG A 47 -3.75 19.58 10.34
N GLU A 48 -2.98 19.99 11.33
CA GLU A 48 -1.63 20.55 11.16
C GLU A 48 -0.65 19.51 10.62
N ALA A 49 -0.70 18.27 11.12
CA ALA A 49 0.13 17.16 10.66
C ALA A 49 -0.18 16.73 9.20
N ALA A 50 -1.42 16.95 8.72
CA ALA A 50 -1.79 16.74 7.32
C ALA A 50 -1.18 17.78 6.36
N GLY A 51 -0.64 18.88 6.90
CA GLY A 51 -0.26 20.05 6.12
C GLY A 51 -1.47 20.89 5.67
N MET A 52 -2.63 20.70 6.28
CA MET A 52 -3.78 21.60 6.11
C MET A 52 -3.52 22.79 7.02
N ALA A 53 -2.73 23.74 6.55
CA ALA A 53 -2.53 25.01 7.22
C ALA A 53 -3.89 25.60 7.62
N GLU A 54 -4.02 25.98 8.89
CA GLU A 54 -5.04 26.94 9.29
C GLU A 54 -4.90 28.13 8.34
N ALA A 55 -5.92 28.36 7.51
CA ALA A 55 -6.08 29.64 6.86
C ALA A 55 -6.31 30.66 7.98
N ALA A 56 -5.20 31.18 8.52
CA ALA A 56 -5.21 32.38 9.33
C ALA A 56 -6.00 33.43 8.54
N GLU A 57 -7.02 34.00 9.16
CA GLU A 57 -7.87 35.01 8.55
C GLU A 57 -7.03 36.07 7.83
N PRO A 58 -7.30 36.39 6.55
CA PRO A 58 -6.47 37.33 5.81
C PRO A 58 -6.73 38.76 6.33
N LYS A 59 -5.75 39.33 7.04
CA LYS A 59 -5.65 40.79 7.22
C LYS A 59 -5.63 41.47 5.84
N PRO A 60 -6.46 42.50 5.57
CA PRO A 60 -6.48 43.15 4.26
C PRO A 60 -5.18 43.93 4.06
N LYS A 61 -4.41 43.57 3.02
CA LYS A 61 -3.29 44.35 2.49
C LYS A 61 -3.62 44.80 1.06
N PRO A 62 -3.16 46.01 0.66
CA PRO A 62 -3.72 46.76 -0.48
C PRO A 62 -3.36 46.13 -1.83
N ALA A 63 -4.26 46.35 -2.80
CA ALA A 63 -4.26 45.72 -4.12
C ALA A 63 -3.05 46.10 -4.97
N ALA A 64 -2.34 45.06 -5.47
CA ALA A 64 -1.40 45.15 -6.58
C ALA A 64 -2.12 44.76 -7.91
N PRO A 65 -1.62 45.22 -9.08
CA PRO A 65 -2.41 45.32 -10.29
C PRO A 65 -2.71 43.96 -10.95
N ARG A 66 -3.86 43.93 -11.65
CA ARG A 66 -4.43 42.75 -12.31
C ARG A 66 -3.59 42.31 -13.51
N HIS A 67 -3.07 41.09 -13.48
CA HIS A 67 -2.62 40.35 -14.66
C HIS A 67 -3.75 39.45 -15.21
N PRO A 68 -3.83 39.22 -16.53
CA PRO A 68 -4.96 38.52 -17.16
C PRO A 68 -4.96 37.01 -16.89
N ALA A 69 -6.17 36.44 -16.98
CA ALA A 69 -6.53 35.08 -16.60
C ALA A 69 -5.72 33.99 -17.34
N LYS A 70 -5.32 32.93 -16.61
CA LYS A 70 -4.77 31.70 -17.19
C LYS A 70 -5.90 30.77 -17.66
N PRO A 71 -5.73 30.06 -18.79
CA PRO A 71 -6.70 29.09 -19.32
C PRO A 71 -6.71 27.76 -18.52
N LYS A 72 -7.80 27.00 -18.72
CA LYS A 72 -8.18 25.77 -17.98
C LYS A 72 -7.18 24.62 -18.18
N ALA A 73 -7.00 23.83 -17.13
CA ALA A 73 -6.11 22.67 -17.08
C ALA A 73 -6.79 21.42 -17.63
N ASN A 74 -6.56 21.15 -18.91
CA ASN A 74 -6.65 19.81 -19.48
C ASN A 74 -5.74 19.75 -20.71
N GLU A 75 -4.43 19.81 -20.46
CA GLU A 75 -3.37 19.50 -21.42
C GLU A 75 -2.05 19.29 -20.64
N TRP A 76 -1.78 18.03 -20.28
CA TRP A 76 -0.46 17.60 -19.87
C TRP A 76 0.39 17.46 -21.13
N THR A 77 1.13 18.51 -21.50
CA THR A 77 2.15 18.45 -22.55
C THR A 77 3.53 18.64 -21.91
N GLY A 78 4.20 17.52 -21.69
CA GLY A 78 5.49 17.44 -21.01
C GLY A 78 6.69 17.92 -21.84
N ALA A 79 6.71 19.19 -22.27
CA ALA A 79 7.77 19.66 -23.18
C ALA A 79 8.40 21.04 -22.90
N VAL A 80 7.98 21.82 -21.89
CA VAL A 80 8.44 23.23 -21.79
C VAL A 80 9.26 23.57 -20.54
N HIS A 81 9.45 22.65 -19.59
CA HIS A 81 10.21 22.95 -18.36
C HIS A 81 11.74 22.85 -18.48
N ALA A 82 12.29 22.57 -19.66
CA ALA A 82 13.73 22.40 -19.85
C ALA A 82 14.50 23.71 -20.20
N GLN A 83 13.81 24.80 -20.58
CA GLN A 83 14.48 25.96 -21.20
C GLN A 83 14.82 27.13 -20.27
N LYS A 84 14.49 27.10 -18.97
CA LYS A 84 14.80 28.22 -18.04
C LYS A 84 15.67 27.87 -16.85
N PHE A 85 16.21 26.65 -16.78
CA PHE A 85 17.21 26.28 -15.78
C PHE A 85 18.65 26.62 -16.21
N GLN A 86 18.85 26.99 -17.48
CA GLN A 86 20.18 27.16 -18.09
C GLN A 86 20.77 28.58 -17.96
N GLU A 87 20.05 29.57 -17.45
CA GLU A 87 20.48 30.98 -17.56
C GLU A 87 21.05 31.59 -16.25
N ALA A 88 21.14 30.83 -15.15
CA ALA A 88 21.37 31.41 -13.81
C ALA A 88 22.65 30.98 -13.08
N LEU A 89 23.63 30.33 -13.70
CA LEU A 89 24.91 30.03 -13.03
C LEU A 89 26.08 30.06 -14.01
N HIS A 90 26.73 31.21 -14.21
CA HIS A 90 28.21 31.31 -14.37
C HIS A 90 28.66 32.79 -14.23
N PRO A 91 29.61 33.11 -13.33
CA PRO A 91 30.42 34.31 -13.50
C PRO A 91 31.47 34.08 -14.60
N ARG A 92 31.68 35.13 -15.39
CA ARG A 92 32.71 35.27 -16.44
C ARG A 92 34.10 34.85 -15.94
N HIS A 93 34.72 33.87 -16.60
CA HIS A 93 36.18 33.79 -16.67
C HIS A 93 36.59 33.43 -18.11
N LYS A 94 37.58 34.16 -18.63
CA LYS A 94 38.06 34.08 -20.01
C LYS A 94 39.09 32.95 -20.14
N ASN A 95 39.11 32.38 -21.35
CA ASN A 95 40.18 31.60 -22.00
C ASN A 95 40.02 30.07 -22.03
N ASP A 96 40.22 29.55 -23.25
CA ASP A 96 40.59 28.17 -23.66
C ASP A 96 39.49 27.16 -24.05
N GLY A 97 39.02 27.26 -25.32
CA GLY A 97 38.57 26.16 -26.19
C GLY A 97 37.23 25.44 -25.88
N PRO A 98 36.48 24.96 -26.91
CA PRO A 98 35.28 24.17 -26.66
C PRO A 98 35.68 22.73 -26.29
N THR A 99 35.66 22.41 -25.00
CA THR A 99 35.68 21.00 -24.54
C THR A 99 34.27 20.42 -24.69
N PRO A 100 34.06 19.25 -25.32
CA PRO A 100 32.73 18.67 -25.45
C PRO A 100 32.13 18.28 -24.08
N PRO A 101 30.79 18.31 -23.91
CA PRO A 101 30.14 18.08 -22.63
C PRO A 101 30.33 16.65 -22.11
N LYS A 102 30.74 16.51 -20.85
CA LYS A 102 31.12 15.27 -20.14
C LYS A 102 29.92 14.34 -19.79
N PHE A 103 29.02 14.05 -20.72
CA PHE A 103 27.88 13.14 -20.47
C PHE A 103 28.31 11.66 -20.34
N GLU A 104 29.42 11.27 -20.98
CA GLU A 104 29.91 9.89 -20.97
C GLU A 104 30.46 9.46 -19.58
N SER A 105 31.05 10.40 -18.83
CA SER A 105 31.70 10.10 -17.54
C SER A 105 30.75 9.75 -16.40
N GLU A 106 29.48 10.19 -16.48
CA GLU A 106 28.48 9.92 -15.44
C GLU A 106 27.88 8.50 -15.57
N MET A 107 27.70 8.02 -16.80
CA MET A 107 27.22 6.66 -17.07
C MET A 107 28.23 5.60 -16.61
N ASP A 108 29.52 5.85 -16.83
CA ASP A 108 30.59 4.94 -16.37
C ASP A 108 30.67 4.87 -14.84
N GLY A 109 30.43 5.99 -14.14
CA GLY A 109 30.33 6.03 -12.68
C GLY A 109 29.17 5.19 -12.14
N ILE A 110 27.98 5.29 -12.74
CA ILE A 110 26.80 4.52 -12.35
C ILE A 110 27.02 3.01 -12.59
N ILE A 111 27.68 2.65 -13.70
CA ILE A 111 27.99 1.25 -14.01
C ILE A 111 29.04 0.70 -13.03
N ALA A 112 30.06 1.49 -12.68
CA ALA A 112 31.06 1.11 -11.70
C ALA A 112 30.46 0.91 -10.30
N ASP A 113 29.54 1.78 -9.88
CA ASP A 113 28.88 1.68 -8.59
C ASP A 113 27.93 0.47 -8.50
N LYS A 114 27.20 0.17 -9.58
CA LYS A 114 26.41 -1.08 -9.66
C LYS A 114 27.28 -2.32 -9.49
N LYS A 115 28.43 -2.38 -10.17
CA LYS A 115 29.37 -3.52 -10.06
C LYS A 115 29.94 -3.66 -8.65
N ARG A 116 30.25 -2.55 -7.98
CA ARG A 116 30.72 -2.55 -6.57
C ARG A 116 29.64 -3.07 -5.63
N PHE A 117 28.41 -2.61 -5.83
CA PHE A 117 27.24 -3.05 -5.05
C PHE A 117 26.97 -4.54 -5.23
N GLU A 118 26.95 -5.03 -6.47
CA GLU A 118 26.74 -6.46 -6.77
C GLU A 118 27.84 -7.34 -6.16
N LYS A 119 29.10 -6.90 -6.23
CA LYS A 119 30.22 -7.60 -5.60
C LYS A 119 30.08 -7.66 -4.07
N ALA A 120 29.69 -6.56 -3.44
CA ALA A 120 29.45 -6.50 -2.00
C ALA A 120 28.29 -7.41 -1.58
N MET A 121 27.22 -7.47 -2.39
CA MET A 121 26.07 -8.34 -2.14
C MET A 121 26.44 -9.83 -2.28
N GLN A 122 27.20 -10.20 -3.32
CA GLN A 122 27.69 -11.58 -3.50
C GLN A 122 28.64 -12.01 -2.38
N ASP A 123 29.49 -11.11 -1.91
CA ASP A 123 30.40 -11.36 -0.78
C ASP A 123 29.64 -11.54 0.54
N ALA A 124 28.57 -10.76 0.77
CA ALA A 124 27.66 -10.96 1.91
C ALA A 124 26.92 -12.31 1.84
N ILE A 125 26.45 -12.71 0.66
CA ILE A 125 25.82 -14.03 0.42
C ILE A 125 26.84 -15.15 0.68
N GLY A 126 28.08 -15.01 0.17
CA GLY A 126 29.16 -15.98 0.37
C GLY A 126 29.59 -16.13 1.83
N ARG A 127 29.46 -15.06 2.63
CA ARG A 127 29.69 -15.09 4.09
C ARG A 127 28.52 -15.69 4.90
N GLY A 128 27.40 -16.04 4.26
CA GLY A 128 26.28 -16.71 4.90
C GLY A 128 25.48 -15.84 5.88
N LEU A 129 25.61 -14.51 5.80
CA LEU A 129 24.88 -13.55 6.65
C LEU A 129 23.35 -13.65 6.49
N ASP A 130 22.86 -14.13 5.34
CA ASP A 130 21.43 -14.34 5.07
C ASP A 130 20.90 -15.71 5.52
N ALA A 131 21.77 -16.65 5.92
CA ALA A 131 21.33 -18.01 6.23
C ALA A 131 20.39 -18.07 7.45
N GLU A 132 20.65 -17.25 8.48
CA GLU A 132 19.76 -17.16 9.64
C GLU A 132 18.45 -16.43 9.32
N GLU A 133 18.48 -15.38 8.50
CA GLU A 133 17.29 -14.64 8.13
C GLU A 133 16.35 -15.49 7.25
N ILE A 134 16.91 -16.26 6.31
CA ILE A 134 16.16 -17.22 5.50
C ILE A 134 15.55 -18.31 6.38
N ARG A 135 16.30 -18.87 7.33
CA ARG A 135 15.78 -19.87 8.29
C ARG A 135 14.67 -19.31 9.15
N LYS A 136 14.81 -18.06 9.62
CA LYS A 136 13.79 -17.37 10.42
C LYS A 136 12.53 -17.12 9.59
N ARG A 137 12.66 -16.66 8.34
CA ARG A 137 11.52 -16.49 7.41
C ARG A 137 10.83 -17.83 7.12
N ALA A 138 11.59 -18.88 6.85
CA ALA A 138 11.04 -20.22 6.61
C ALA A 138 10.28 -20.76 7.84
N ARG A 139 10.81 -20.55 9.05
CA ARG A 139 10.15 -20.94 10.31
C ARG A 139 8.85 -20.17 10.55
N MET A 140 8.86 -18.86 10.28
CA MET A 140 7.66 -18.03 10.38
C MET A 140 6.59 -18.45 9.37
N ALA A 141 6.99 -18.71 8.11
CA ALA A 141 6.08 -19.20 7.08
C ALA A 141 5.47 -20.57 7.44
N ALA A 142 6.27 -21.49 7.98
CA ALA A 142 5.79 -22.80 8.43
C ALA A 142 4.83 -22.69 9.63
N MET A 143 5.14 -21.82 10.59
CA MET A 143 4.27 -21.54 11.74
C MET A 143 2.92 -20.97 11.28
N GLU A 144 2.94 -20.00 10.37
CA GLU A 144 1.72 -19.40 9.82
C GLU A 144 0.88 -20.42 9.05
N ALA A 145 1.50 -21.25 8.22
CA ALA A 145 0.82 -22.33 7.50
C ALA A 145 0.16 -23.34 8.46
N SER A 146 0.82 -23.67 9.57
CA SER A 146 0.28 -24.57 10.59
C SER A 146 -0.89 -23.96 11.37
N ALA A 147 -0.83 -22.66 11.67
CA ALA A 147 -1.90 -21.93 12.35
C ALA A 147 -3.18 -21.89 11.50
N ARG A 148 -3.05 -21.60 10.19
CA ARG A 148 -4.16 -21.62 9.23
C ARG A 148 -4.83 -23.00 9.12
N LYS A 149 -4.07 -24.10 9.23
CA LYS A 149 -4.61 -25.48 9.24
C LYS A 149 -5.33 -25.84 10.54
N ARG A 150 -4.91 -25.28 11.69
CA ARG A 150 -5.57 -25.55 12.99
C ARG A 150 -6.89 -24.80 13.14
N THR A 151 -7.00 -23.59 12.58
CA THR A 151 -8.24 -22.80 12.64
C THR A 151 -9.33 -23.36 11.73
N SER A 152 -8.97 -23.92 10.55
CA SER A 152 -9.94 -24.53 9.64
C SER A 152 -10.58 -25.82 10.19
N ARG A 153 -9.91 -26.53 11.11
CA ARG A 153 -10.44 -27.75 11.76
C ARG A 153 -11.34 -27.50 12.96
N ARG A 154 -11.39 -26.28 13.50
CA ARG A 154 -12.19 -25.97 14.70
C ARG A 154 -13.63 -25.60 14.41
N TRP A 155 -13.95 -25.18 13.19
CA TRP A 155 -15.33 -25.08 12.75
C TRP A 155 -15.79 -26.47 12.34
N ARG A 156 -17.00 -26.87 12.77
CA ARG A 156 -17.65 -28.10 12.27
C ARG A 156 -17.41 -28.21 10.77
N PRO A 157 -17.19 -29.42 10.20
CA PRO A 157 -17.01 -29.57 8.77
C PRO A 157 -18.13 -28.79 8.07
N ARG A 158 -17.77 -27.69 7.38
CA ARG A 158 -18.75 -26.72 6.87
C ARG A 158 -19.82 -27.40 6.01
N ALA A 159 -19.45 -28.50 5.36
CA ALA A 159 -20.35 -29.41 4.65
C ALA A 159 -21.50 -29.95 5.52
N GLU A 160 -21.25 -30.43 6.74
CA GLU A 160 -22.31 -30.94 7.61
C GLU A 160 -23.27 -29.83 8.05
N PHE A 161 -22.75 -28.65 8.37
CA PHE A 161 -23.57 -27.50 8.71
C PHE A 161 -24.48 -27.10 7.53
N ILE A 162 -23.93 -27.03 6.31
CA ILE A 162 -24.70 -26.79 5.08
C ILE A 162 -25.73 -27.89 4.85
N ARG A 163 -25.40 -29.16 5.06
CA ARG A 163 -26.34 -30.29 4.90
C ARG A 163 -27.50 -30.21 5.88
N VAL A 164 -27.24 -29.86 7.14
CA VAL A 164 -28.30 -29.66 8.14
C VAL A 164 -29.22 -28.52 7.70
N LEU A 165 -28.67 -27.38 7.26
CA LEU A 165 -29.50 -26.28 6.76
C LEU A 165 -30.33 -26.68 5.54
N LEU A 166 -29.75 -27.42 4.60
CA LEU A 166 -30.46 -27.90 3.40
C LEU A 166 -31.56 -28.92 3.72
N LYS A 167 -31.44 -29.69 4.80
CA LYS A 167 -32.42 -30.71 5.21
C LYS A 167 -33.51 -30.16 6.10
N GLU A 168 -33.14 -29.35 7.09
CA GLU A 168 -34.01 -28.93 8.19
C GLU A 168 -34.67 -27.57 7.95
N THR A 169 -34.15 -26.75 7.03
CA THR A 169 -34.66 -25.40 6.78
C THR A 169 -35.16 -25.22 5.35
N GLN A 170 -36.13 -24.32 5.16
CA GLN A 170 -36.59 -23.89 3.83
C GLN A 170 -35.82 -22.67 3.29
N MET A 171 -34.62 -22.42 3.80
CA MET A 171 -33.79 -21.30 3.37
C MET A 171 -33.38 -21.45 1.90
N THR A 172 -33.28 -20.31 1.23
CA THR A 172 -32.75 -20.26 -0.14
C THR A 172 -31.24 -20.55 -0.13
N VAL A 173 -30.71 -21.00 -1.26
CA VAL A 173 -29.26 -21.27 -1.42
C VAL A 173 -28.42 -20.03 -1.10
N ARG A 174 -28.93 -18.83 -1.41
CA ARG A 174 -28.26 -17.56 -1.11
C ARG A 174 -28.21 -17.28 0.39
N GLU A 175 -29.30 -17.52 1.11
CA GLU A 175 -29.35 -17.32 2.56
C GLU A 175 -28.45 -18.32 3.29
N ILE A 176 -28.45 -19.60 2.88
CA ILE A 176 -27.56 -20.61 3.45
C ILE A 176 -26.09 -20.23 3.22
N ALA A 177 -25.74 -19.73 2.03
CA ALA A 177 -24.40 -19.26 1.72
C ALA A 177 -23.97 -18.09 2.62
N ALA A 178 -24.87 -17.13 2.84
CA ALA A 178 -24.64 -15.99 3.72
C ALA A 178 -24.47 -16.44 5.19
N THR A 179 -25.33 -17.33 5.69
CA THR A 179 -25.27 -17.84 7.07
C THR A 179 -24.03 -18.70 7.33
N ALA A 180 -23.63 -19.53 6.38
CA ALA A 180 -22.47 -20.42 6.51
C ALA A 180 -21.13 -19.74 6.15
N GLY A 181 -21.14 -18.53 5.60
CA GLY A 181 -19.94 -17.82 5.17
C GLY A 181 -19.16 -18.57 4.09
N VAL A 182 -19.88 -19.14 3.12
CA VAL A 182 -19.35 -19.93 2.00
C VAL A 182 -19.87 -19.39 0.67
N PRO A 183 -19.16 -19.59 -0.45
CA PRO A 183 -19.68 -19.24 -1.76
C PRO A 183 -20.91 -20.09 -2.09
N ILE A 184 -21.83 -19.50 -2.85
CA ILE A 184 -23.07 -20.15 -3.32
C ILE A 184 -22.78 -21.51 -3.99
N ASN A 185 -21.69 -21.62 -4.73
CA ASN A 185 -21.28 -22.84 -5.45
C ASN A 185 -21.04 -24.02 -4.51
N ASP A 186 -20.51 -23.80 -3.30
CA ASP A 186 -20.27 -24.86 -2.32
C ASP A 186 -21.59 -25.41 -1.78
N VAL A 187 -22.59 -24.53 -1.58
CA VAL A 187 -23.95 -24.93 -1.17
C VAL A 187 -24.64 -25.72 -2.28
N ILE A 188 -24.51 -25.28 -3.54
CA ILE A 188 -25.06 -26.01 -4.70
C ILE A 188 -24.41 -27.39 -4.81
N ARG A 189 -23.08 -27.48 -4.65
CA ARG A 189 -22.35 -28.75 -4.66
C ARG A 189 -22.90 -29.71 -3.62
N GLU A 190 -23.05 -29.28 -2.37
CA GLU A 190 -23.62 -30.13 -1.31
C GLU A 190 -25.07 -30.53 -1.59
N LYS A 191 -25.88 -29.62 -2.15
CA LYS A 191 -27.26 -29.92 -2.57
C LYS A 191 -27.32 -31.00 -3.67
N LEU A 192 -26.41 -30.95 -4.63
CA LEU A 192 -26.30 -31.98 -5.69
C LEU A 192 -25.84 -33.32 -5.13
N LEU A 193 -24.85 -33.32 -4.23
CA LEU A 193 -24.39 -34.54 -3.56
C LEU A 193 -25.51 -35.22 -2.77
N LEU A 194 -26.33 -34.44 -2.05
CA LEU A 194 -27.49 -34.96 -1.32
C LEU A 194 -28.54 -35.58 -2.24
N ARG A 195 -28.81 -34.97 -3.40
CA ARG A 195 -29.75 -35.53 -4.39
C ARG A 195 -29.24 -36.84 -4.98
N ASN A 196 -27.95 -36.90 -5.32
CA ASN A 196 -27.36 -38.12 -5.87
C ASN A 196 -27.38 -39.28 -4.85
N ALA A 197 -27.16 -38.98 -3.57
CA ALA A 197 -27.27 -39.96 -2.49
C ALA A 197 -28.71 -40.45 -2.25
N GLN A 198 -29.73 -39.63 -2.54
CA GLN A 198 -31.14 -40.04 -2.46
C GLN A 198 -31.59 -40.87 -3.65
N VAL A 199 -31.02 -40.63 -4.83
CA VAL A 199 -31.40 -41.31 -6.09
C VAL A 199 -30.77 -42.71 -6.18
N ASN A 200 -29.57 -42.90 -5.66
CA ASN A 200 -28.90 -44.20 -5.60
C ASN A 200 -28.58 -44.58 -4.14
N PRO A 201 -29.55 -45.08 -3.35
CA PRO A 201 -29.21 -45.71 -2.08
C PRO A 201 -28.39 -46.97 -2.36
N GLU A 202 -27.22 -47.12 -1.71
CA GLU A 202 -26.44 -48.36 -1.78
C GLU A 202 -27.31 -49.56 -1.36
N PRO A 203 -27.15 -50.74 -2.01
CA PRO A 203 -27.84 -51.94 -1.57
C PRO A 203 -27.32 -52.35 -0.18
N ALA A 204 -28.25 -52.47 0.77
CA ALA A 204 -28.00 -52.94 2.13
C ALA A 204 -27.53 -54.40 2.19
#